data_AF-A0AAV0LPT3-F1
#
_entry.id   AF-A0AAV0LPT3-F1
#
_cell.length_a   1.000
_cell.length_b   1.000
_cell.length_c   1.000
_cell.angle_alpha   90.00
_cell.angle_beta   90.00
_cell.angle_gamma   90.00
#
_symmetry.space_group_name_H-M   'P 1'
#
loop_
_entity.id
_entity.type
_entity.pdbx_description
1 polymer ?
#
loop_
_entity_poly.entity_id
_entity_poly.type
_entity_poly.pdbx_seq_one_letter_code
_entity_poly.pdbx_strand_id
1 'polypeptide(L)'
;RENGDTDVTIEILYCGICHTDLHQAKNDWGITTYPIVPGHEITGIITKVGKQVENFKVGDRAGIGCLAASCLDCEFCKSSQENYCDQLQFTYNGVFWDGSITYGGYSKMIVEKKRYVVHVPESLPMDAAAPLLCAGITVFTPLKDHNLIESPRKKIGVVGLGGLGHVAVKFGKAFGHHVTVISTSPSKEKEARERLGADGFIVSSNPKQMEVCIYLNTLLYKWRYLFI
;
A
#
# COMPACT_ATOMS: atom_id res chain seq x y z
N ARG A 1 10.74 -20.62 -4.54
CA ARG A 1 10.39 -21.48 -5.70
C ARG A 1 11.36 -21.20 -6.85
N GLU A 2 11.49 -22.10 -7.83
CA GLU A 2 12.21 -21.78 -9.06
C GLU A 2 11.45 -20.74 -9.90
N ASN A 3 12.19 -20.00 -10.74
CA ASN A 3 11.61 -19.00 -11.63
C ASN A 3 10.97 -19.68 -12.85
N GLY A 4 9.64 -19.74 -12.89
CA GLY A 4 8.88 -20.26 -14.02
C GLY A 4 8.84 -19.31 -15.22
N ASP A 5 8.12 -19.72 -16.26
CA ASP A 5 8.09 -19.00 -17.54
C ASP A 5 7.42 -17.62 -17.47
N THR A 6 6.51 -17.41 -16.51
CA THR A 6 5.81 -16.13 -16.30
C THR A 6 6.28 -15.38 -15.05
N ASP A 7 7.33 -15.87 -14.41
CA ASP A 7 7.86 -15.31 -13.17
C ASP A 7 9.07 -14.41 -13.41
N VAL A 8 9.31 -13.52 -12.46
CA VAL A 8 10.57 -12.79 -12.32
C VAL A 8 11.19 -13.07 -10.96
N THR A 9 12.52 -13.11 -10.91
CA THR A 9 13.28 -13.18 -9.66
C THR A 9 13.84 -11.81 -9.37
N ILE A 10 13.63 -11.33 -8.15
CA ILE A 10 14.04 -10.01 -7.69
C ILE A 10 15.02 -10.19 -6.53
N GLU A 11 16.19 -9.54 -6.63
CA GLU A 11 17.04 -9.26 -5.49
C GLU A 11 16.41 -8.10 -4.71
N ILE A 12 16.05 -8.34 -3.46
CA ILE A 12 15.38 -7.36 -2.62
C ILE A 12 16.41 -6.39 -2.05
N LEU A 13 16.21 -5.10 -2.30
CA LEU A 13 17.07 -4.04 -1.78
C LEU A 13 16.43 -3.33 -0.59
N TYR A 14 15.13 -3.08 -0.66
CA TYR A 14 14.37 -2.46 0.42
C TYR A 14 13.05 -3.19 0.63
N CYS A 15 12.66 -3.34 1.89
CA CYS A 15 11.33 -3.75 2.27
C CYS A 15 10.82 -2.82 3.37
N GLY A 16 9.70 -2.15 3.12
CA GLY A 16 9.03 -1.30 4.11
C GLY A 16 8.42 -2.12 5.25
N ILE A 17 8.19 -1.47 6.39
CA ILE A 17 7.55 -2.07 7.56
C ILE A 17 6.16 -1.47 7.71
N CYS A 18 5.15 -2.31 7.56
CA CYS A 18 3.75 -1.94 7.75
C CYS A 18 3.20 -2.54 9.05
N HIS A 19 2.16 -1.92 9.62
CA HIS A 19 1.50 -2.46 10.81
C HIS A 19 0.92 -3.86 10.59
N THR A 20 0.52 -4.17 9.35
CA THR A 20 0.05 -5.51 8.95
C THR A 20 1.13 -6.57 9.21
N ASP A 21 2.42 -6.25 9.02
CA ASP A 21 3.51 -7.19 9.30
C ASP A 21 3.57 -7.53 10.80
N LEU A 22 3.36 -6.54 11.66
CA LEU A 22 3.34 -6.74 13.11
C LEU A 22 2.12 -7.56 13.56
N HIS A 23 0.94 -7.24 13.04
CA HIS A 23 -0.30 -7.95 13.36
C HIS A 23 -0.24 -9.42 12.97
N GLN A 24 0.30 -9.72 11.78
CA GLN A 24 0.55 -11.10 11.33
C GLN A 24 1.64 -11.76 12.17
N ALA A 25 2.77 -11.12 12.44
CA ALA A 25 3.83 -11.71 13.24
C ALA A 25 3.37 -12.09 14.67
N LYS A 26 2.41 -11.33 15.24
CA LYS A 26 1.82 -11.58 16.57
C LYS A 26 0.57 -12.47 16.54
N ASN A 27 0.09 -12.85 15.36
CA ASN A 27 -1.18 -13.56 15.19
C ASN A 27 -2.38 -12.83 15.83
N ASP A 28 -2.42 -11.49 15.74
CA ASP A 28 -3.49 -10.68 16.36
C ASP A 28 -4.89 -11.01 15.79
N TRP A 29 -4.94 -11.62 14.61
CA TRP A 29 -6.16 -12.05 13.93
C TRP A 29 -6.46 -13.56 14.02
N GLY A 30 -5.59 -14.36 14.64
CA GLY A 30 -5.79 -15.81 14.79
C GLY A 30 -5.66 -16.64 13.50
N ILE A 31 -5.15 -16.05 12.41
CA ILE A 31 -5.06 -16.66 11.08
C ILE A 31 -3.60 -16.87 10.60
N THR A 32 -2.62 -16.62 11.46
CA THR A 32 -1.21 -16.73 11.08
C THR A 32 -0.74 -18.19 11.09
N THR A 33 -0.09 -18.59 10.00
CA THR A 33 0.61 -19.87 9.89
C THR A 33 2.11 -19.64 10.07
N TYR A 34 2.72 -20.34 11.02
CA TYR A 34 4.16 -20.29 11.28
C TYR A 34 4.90 -21.47 10.62
N PRO A 35 6.15 -21.29 10.17
CA PRO A 35 6.95 -20.06 10.20
C PRO A 35 6.41 -19.00 9.25
N ILE A 36 6.62 -17.72 9.59
CA ILE A 36 6.21 -16.56 8.78
C ILE A 36 7.43 -15.69 8.50
N VAL A 37 7.53 -15.19 7.26
CA VAL A 37 8.46 -14.14 6.86
C VAL A 37 7.61 -12.98 6.35
N PRO A 38 7.41 -11.91 7.14
CA PRO A 38 6.61 -10.75 6.71
C PRO A 38 7.30 -9.90 5.63
N GLY A 39 6.66 -8.78 5.29
CA GLY A 39 7.15 -7.80 4.32
C GLY A 39 6.38 -7.86 3.01
N HIS A 40 5.69 -6.77 2.68
CA HIS A 40 4.85 -6.63 1.47
C HIS A 40 4.94 -5.23 0.83
N GLU A 41 6.00 -4.52 1.17
CA GLU A 41 6.36 -3.21 0.62
C GLU A 41 7.74 -3.33 -0.03
N ILE A 42 7.85 -4.11 -1.10
CA ILE A 42 9.14 -4.66 -1.58
C ILE A 42 9.63 -3.89 -2.79
N THR A 43 10.89 -3.46 -2.79
CA THR A 43 11.56 -2.96 -3.99
C THR A 43 12.94 -3.57 -4.17
N GLY A 44 13.34 -3.72 -5.44
CA GLY A 44 14.57 -4.40 -5.77
C GLY A 44 14.91 -4.38 -7.25
N ILE A 45 15.87 -5.22 -7.63
CA ILE A 45 16.36 -5.35 -9.00
C ILE A 45 16.02 -6.73 -9.53
N ILE A 46 15.50 -6.78 -10.76
CA ILE A 46 15.23 -8.05 -11.43
C ILE A 46 16.56 -8.74 -11.80
N THR A 47 16.75 -9.96 -11.34
CA THR A 47 17.94 -10.79 -11.60
C THR A 47 17.68 -11.94 -12.56
N LYS A 48 16.42 -12.34 -12.75
CA LYS A 48 16.01 -13.35 -13.73
C LYS A 48 14.59 -13.08 -14.24
N VAL A 49 14.35 -13.37 -15.52
CA VAL A 49 13.03 -13.27 -16.16
C VAL A 49 12.67 -14.60 -16.81
N GLY A 50 11.40 -14.99 -16.69
CA GLY A 50 10.84 -16.15 -17.38
C GLY A 50 10.67 -15.90 -18.88
N LYS A 51 10.60 -16.97 -19.67
CA LYS A 51 10.57 -16.89 -21.15
C LYS A 51 9.33 -16.19 -21.71
N GLN A 52 8.24 -16.12 -20.95
CA GLN A 52 6.98 -15.47 -21.33
C GLN A 52 6.82 -14.09 -20.67
N VAL A 53 7.90 -13.52 -20.13
CA VAL A 53 7.92 -12.18 -19.55
C VAL A 53 8.44 -11.19 -20.60
N GLU A 54 7.57 -10.29 -21.08
CA GLU A 54 7.90 -9.34 -22.15
C GLU A 54 8.14 -7.91 -21.63
N ASN A 55 7.53 -7.54 -20.51
CA ASN A 55 7.52 -6.16 -19.99
C ASN A 55 8.60 -5.88 -18.94
N PHE A 56 9.48 -6.84 -18.67
CA PHE A 56 10.56 -6.72 -17.70
C PHE A 56 11.83 -7.35 -18.26
N LYS A 57 12.99 -6.80 -17.91
CA LYS A 57 14.31 -7.35 -18.20
C LYS A 57 15.18 -7.37 -16.94
N VAL A 58 16.24 -8.17 -16.99
CA VAL A 58 17.27 -8.18 -15.95
C VAL A 58 17.87 -6.78 -15.81
N GLY A 59 18.03 -6.31 -14.58
CA GLY A 59 18.50 -4.96 -14.24
C GLY A 59 17.39 -3.93 -14.03
N ASP A 60 16.13 -4.24 -14.38
CA ASP A 60 15.01 -3.32 -14.12
C ASP A 60 14.75 -3.16 -12.61
N ARG A 61 14.35 -1.95 -12.22
CA ARG A 61 13.84 -1.67 -10.87
C ARG A 61 12.39 -2.13 -10.77
N ALA A 62 12.10 -2.96 -9.79
CA ALA A 62 10.80 -3.58 -9.61
C ALA A 62 10.26 -3.40 -8.19
N GLY A 63 8.93 -3.39 -8.09
CA GLY A 63 8.19 -3.34 -6.83
C GLY A 63 7.17 -4.48 -6.75
N ILE A 64 6.94 -4.99 -5.54
CA ILE A 64 5.89 -5.97 -5.21
C ILE A 64 5.08 -5.44 -4.02
N GLY A 65 3.75 -5.43 -4.17
CA GLY A 65 2.80 -5.03 -3.13
C GLY A 65 2.28 -6.21 -2.30
N CYS A 66 1.01 -6.13 -1.90
CA CYS A 66 0.39 -7.09 -0.98
C CYS A 66 -0.08 -8.41 -1.61
N LEU A 67 -0.21 -8.49 -2.93
CA LEU A 67 -0.78 -9.63 -3.64
C LEU A 67 0.30 -10.43 -4.36
N ALA A 68 0.20 -11.76 -4.31
CA ALA A 68 1.04 -12.70 -5.05
C ALA A 68 0.26 -13.54 -6.05
N ALA A 69 -1.04 -13.76 -5.83
CA ALA A 69 -1.90 -14.43 -6.81
C ALA A 69 -3.39 -14.09 -6.67
N SER A 70 -4.16 -14.50 -7.67
CA SER A 70 -5.63 -14.47 -7.75
C SER A 70 -6.08 -15.49 -8.80
N CYS A 71 -7.39 -15.78 -8.90
CA CYS A 71 -7.89 -16.82 -9.81
C CYS A 71 -7.77 -16.47 -11.30
N LEU A 72 -7.61 -15.18 -11.64
CA LEU A 72 -7.54 -14.65 -13.01
C LEU A 72 -8.79 -14.85 -13.89
N ASP A 73 -9.86 -15.45 -13.36
CA ASP A 73 -11.07 -15.77 -14.14
C ASP A 73 -12.37 -15.12 -13.62
N CYS A 74 -12.40 -14.63 -12.38
CA CYS A 74 -13.57 -13.91 -11.87
C CYS A 74 -13.71 -12.51 -12.48
N GLU A 75 -14.87 -11.89 -12.31
CA GLU A 75 -15.16 -10.55 -12.83
C GLU A 75 -14.15 -9.49 -12.35
N PHE A 76 -13.74 -9.56 -11.07
CA PHE A 76 -12.75 -8.67 -10.49
C PHE A 76 -11.37 -8.83 -11.13
N CYS A 77 -10.93 -10.07 -11.38
CA CYS A 77 -9.65 -10.28 -12.05
C CYS A 77 -9.68 -9.81 -13.51
N LYS A 78 -10.80 -10.02 -14.21
CA LYS A 78 -11.00 -9.57 -15.60
C LYS A 78 -11.05 -8.04 -15.70
N SER A 79 -11.50 -7.35 -14.64
CA SER A 79 -11.53 -5.88 -14.56
C SER A 79 -10.27 -5.26 -13.93
N SER A 80 -9.20 -6.02 -13.71
CA SER A 80 -7.96 -5.55 -13.05
C SER A 80 -8.17 -5.02 -11.63
N GLN A 81 -9.04 -5.70 -10.88
CA GLN A 81 -9.32 -5.49 -9.48
C GLN A 81 -9.05 -6.77 -8.67
N GLU A 82 -7.90 -7.41 -8.88
CA GLU A 82 -7.51 -8.67 -8.26
C GLU A 82 -7.57 -8.63 -6.73
N ASN A 83 -7.47 -7.44 -6.12
CA ASN A 83 -7.64 -7.20 -4.69
C ASN A 83 -9.04 -7.50 -4.15
N TYR A 84 -10.06 -7.68 -5.01
CA TYR A 84 -11.41 -8.11 -4.64
C TYR A 84 -11.69 -9.58 -5.01
N CYS A 85 -10.68 -10.33 -5.44
CA CYS A 85 -10.84 -11.75 -5.77
C CYS A 85 -10.96 -12.60 -4.50
N ASP A 86 -12.02 -13.40 -4.38
CA ASP A 86 -12.22 -14.34 -3.27
C ASP A 86 -11.12 -15.42 -3.14
N GLN A 87 -10.33 -15.62 -4.19
CA GLN A 87 -9.22 -16.57 -4.23
C GLN A 87 -7.87 -15.87 -4.35
N LEU A 88 -7.76 -14.61 -3.91
CA LEU A 88 -6.48 -13.93 -3.84
C LEU A 88 -5.53 -14.61 -2.85
N GLN A 89 -4.24 -14.51 -3.13
CA GLN A 89 -3.17 -14.95 -2.23
C GLN A 89 -2.26 -13.77 -1.94
N PHE A 90 -1.93 -13.58 -0.68
CA PHE A 90 -1.07 -12.50 -0.21
C PHE A 90 0.41 -12.81 -0.43
N THR A 91 1.24 -11.78 -0.46
CA THR A 91 2.71 -11.85 -0.61
C THR A 91 3.39 -12.67 0.49
N TYR A 92 2.77 -12.78 1.66
CA TYR A 92 3.20 -13.65 2.74
C TYR A 92 1.99 -14.15 3.54
N ASN A 93 2.16 -15.27 4.24
CA ASN A 93 1.09 -15.94 5.01
C ASN A 93 -0.13 -16.39 4.16
N GLY A 94 -0.07 -16.28 2.83
CA GLY A 94 -0.96 -16.94 1.88
C GLY A 94 -0.51 -18.36 1.57
N VAL A 95 -1.44 -19.17 1.05
CA VAL A 95 -1.21 -20.56 0.64
C VAL A 95 -1.61 -20.70 -0.83
N PHE A 96 -0.64 -20.93 -1.70
CA PHE A 96 -0.95 -21.17 -3.11
C PHE A 96 -1.73 -22.48 -3.31
N TRP A 97 -2.37 -22.61 -4.48
CA TRP A 97 -3.20 -23.77 -4.84
C TRP A 97 -2.43 -25.10 -4.84
N ASP A 98 -1.10 -25.07 -4.94
CA ASP A 98 -0.22 -26.25 -4.82
C ASP A 98 0.13 -26.60 -3.37
N GLY A 99 -0.41 -25.86 -2.40
CA GLY A 99 -0.17 -26.02 -0.96
C GLY A 99 1.09 -25.31 -0.46
N SER A 100 1.87 -24.65 -1.33
CA SER A 100 3.05 -23.92 -0.90
C SER A 100 2.70 -22.62 -0.17
N ILE A 101 3.49 -22.29 0.86
CA ILE A 101 3.31 -21.09 1.67
C ILE A 101 4.10 -19.94 1.04
N THR A 102 3.50 -18.75 1.01
CA THR A 102 4.13 -17.50 0.58
C THR A 102 4.97 -16.89 1.70
N TYR A 103 6.16 -16.41 1.34
CA TYR A 103 7.11 -15.74 2.24
C TYR A 103 7.48 -14.38 1.66
N GLY A 104 7.45 -13.36 2.51
CA GLY A 104 7.53 -11.96 2.11
C GLY A 104 8.94 -11.41 1.97
N GLY A 105 8.98 -10.08 1.95
CA GLY A 105 10.14 -9.26 1.60
C GLY A 105 11.22 -9.14 2.66
N TYR A 106 11.04 -9.65 3.87
CA TYR A 106 12.11 -9.73 4.88
C TYR A 106 13.07 -10.88 4.58
N SER A 107 13.53 -10.92 3.33
CA SER A 107 14.32 -11.96 2.69
C SER A 107 15.28 -11.30 1.69
N LYS A 108 16.27 -12.05 1.20
CA LYS A 108 17.25 -11.52 0.22
C LYS A 108 16.73 -11.53 -1.22
N MET A 109 15.77 -12.40 -1.51
CA MET A 109 15.26 -12.60 -2.86
C MET A 109 13.81 -13.08 -2.82
N ILE A 110 13.07 -12.76 -3.87
CA ILE A 110 11.69 -13.22 -4.05
C ILE A 110 11.43 -13.57 -5.52
N VAL A 111 10.55 -14.55 -5.75
CA VAL A 111 10.13 -14.98 -7.08
C VAL A 111 8.63 -14.77 -7.22
N GLU A 112 8.24 -13.84 -8.08
CA GLU A 112 6.87 -13.38 -8.20
C GLU A 112 6.36 -13.49 -9.64
N LYS A 113 5.06 -13.74 -9.81
CA LYS A 113 4.46 -13.71 -11.16
C LYS A 113 4.51 -12.29 -11.70
N LYS A 114 4.89 -12.11 -12.97
CA LYS A 114 5.03 -10.78 -13.61
C LYS A 114 3.82 -9.86 -13.44
N ARG A 115 2.62 -10.43 -13.25
CA ARG A 115 1.36 -9.69 -13.08
C ARG A 115 1.29 -8.88 -11.77
N TYR A 116 1.98 -9.33 -10.72
CA TYR A 116 2.00 -8.67 -9.41
C TYR A 116 3.28 -7.85 -9.17
N VAL A 117 4.04 -7.64 -10.25
CA VAL A 117 5.26 -6.83 -10.23
C VAL A 117 5.00 -5.54 -10.98
N VAL A 118 5.44 -4.43 -10.41
CA VAL A 118 5.35 -3.10 -11.02
C VAL A 118 6.74 -2.53 -11.28
N HIS A 119 6.87 -1.69 -12.30
CA HIS A 119 8.08 -0.91 -12.51
C HIS A 119 8.22 0.18 -11.45
N VAL A 120 9.42 0.37 -10.92
CA VAL A 120 9.75 1.52 -10.06
C VAL A 120 10.49 2.55 -10.92
N PRO A 121 9.92 3.76 -11.14
CA PRO A 121 10.56 4.77 -11.99
C PRO A 121 11.96 5.16 -11.51
N GLU A 122 12.88 5.44 -12.43
CA GLU A 122 14.24 5.87 -12.07
C GLU A 122 14.28 7.15 -11.22
N SER A 123 13.31 8.04 -11.46
CA SER A 123 13.12 9.31 -10.74
C SER A 123 12.62 9.14 -9.31
N LEU A 124 12.23 7.93 -8.91
CA LEU A 124 11.73 7.64 -7.57
C LEU A 124 12.73 6.72 -6.83
N PRO A 125 13.34 7.19 -5.73
CA PRO A 125 14.19 6.34 -4.88
C PRO A 125 13.44 5.09 -4.40
N MET A 126 14.06 3.93 -4.49
CA MET A 126 13.41 2.63 -4.20
C MET A 126 13.01 2.49 -2.72
N ASP A 127 13.82 3.03 -1.81
CA ASP A 127 13.51 3.12 -0.37
C ASP A 127 12.24 3.95 -0.10
N ALA A 128 12.07 5.06 -0.82
CA ALA A 128 10.87 5.89 -0.74
C ALA A 128 9.67 5.31 -1.51
N ALA A 129 9.92 4.47 -2.53
CA ALA A 129 8.88 3.80 -3.30
C ALA A 129 8.25 2.63 -2.54
N ALA A 130 9.02 1.92 -1.71
CA ALA A 130 8.55 0.73 -0.97
C ALA A 130 7.23 0.98 -0.21
N PRO A 131 7.10 2.02 0.64
CA PRO A 131 5.84 2.28 1.35
C PRO A 131 4.65 2.61 0.45
N LEU A 132 4.87 3.01 -0.81
CA LEU A 132 3.78 3.32 -1.73
C LEU A 132 3.07 2.06 -2.24
N LEU A 133 3.71 0.89 -2.17
CA LEU A 133 3.20 -0.40 -2.63
C LEU A 133 2.13 -1.00 -1.71
N CYS A 134 1.97 -0.44 -0.50
CA CYS A 134 0.86 -0.74 0.41
C CYS A 134 0.17 0.56 0.84
N ALA A 135 0.78 1.35 1.74
CA ALA A 135 0.15 2.57 2.25
C ALA A 135 -0.21 3.58 1.14
N GLY A 136 0.63 3.68 0.10
CA GLY A 136 0.36 4.56 -1.05
C GLY A 136 -0.90 4.15 -1.80
N ILE A 137 -0.93 2.94 -2.34
CA ILE A 137 -2.06 2.46 -3.14
C ILE A 137 -3.36 2.40 -2.32
N THR A 138 -3.30 2.03 -1.03
CA THR A 138 -4.49 2.01 -0.15
C THR A 138 -5.16 3.37 -0.05
N VAL A 139 -4.38 4.45 -0.07
CA VAL A 139 -4.91 5.81 0.01
C VAL A 139 -5.24 6.37 -1.38
N PHE A 140 -4.45 6.02 -2.39
CA PHE A 140 -4.63 6.50 -3.75
C PHE A 140 -5.93 5.99 -4.39
N THR A 141 -6.23 4.69 -4.26
CA THR A 141 -7.43 4.07 -4.86
C THR A 141 -8.72 4.80 -4.50
N PRO A 142 -9.07 5.04 -3.23
CA PRO A 142 -10.28 5.77 -2.88
C PRO A 142 -10.26 7.24 -3.28
N LEU A 143 -9.08 7.89 -3.34
CA LEU A 143 -8.98 9.24 -3.92
C LEU A 143 -9.36 9.21 -5.41
N LYS A 144 -8.94 8.19 -6.16
CA LYS A 144 -9.30 7.98 -7.55
C LYS A 144 -10.79 7.68 -7.70
N ASP A 145 -11.31 6.70 -6.96
CA ASP A 145 -12.69 6.22 -7.11
C ASP A 145 -13.74 7.28 -6.74
N HIS A 146 -13.38 8.22 -5.85
CA HIS A 146 -14.20 9.39 -5.53
C HIS A 146 -13.92 10.62 -6.40
N ASN A 147 -13.22 10.46 -7.53
CA ASN A 147 -12.87 11.50 -8.49
C ASN A 147 -12.13 12.69 -7.87
N LEU A 148 -11.36 12.47 -6.81
CA LEU A 148 -10.63 13.54 -6.13
C LEU A 148 -9.38 13.94 -6.92
N ILE A 149 -8.73 13.02 -7.63
CA ILE A 149 -7.52 13.33 -8.43
C ILE A 149 -7.76 14.46 -9.45
N GLU A 150 -8.91 14.45 -10.12
CA GLU A 150 -9.27 15.43 -11.16
C GLU A 150 -10.07 16.62 -10.62
N SER A 151 -10.58 16.52 -9.39
CA SER A 151 -11.43 17.55 -8.80
C SER A 151 -10.62 18.76 -8.33
N PRO A 152 -10.88 19.99 -8.80
CA PRO A 152 -10.14 21.13 -8.32
C PRO A 152 -10.50 21.46 -6.86
N ARG A 153 -9.47 21.60 -6.01
CA ARG A 153 -9.53 22.30 -4.70
C ARG A 153 -10.62 21.80 -3.74
N LYS A 154 -10.85 20.49 -3.66
CA LYS A 154 -11.73 19.90 -2.63
C LYS A 154 -11.16 20.09 -1.22
N LYS A 155 -12.03 19.98 -0.21
CA LYS A 155 -11.66 19.96 1.21
C LYS A 155 -11.73 18.52 1.71
N ILE A 156 -10.60 17.99 2.17
CA ILE A 156 -10.43 16.60 2.58
C ILE A 156 -10.03 16.55 4.06
N GLY A 157 -10.73 15.76 4.85
CA GLY A 157 -10.30 15.39 6.21
C GLY A 157 -9.48 14.10 6.21
N VAL A 158 -8.32 14.09 6.85
CA VAL A 158 -7.49 12.90 7.08
C VAL A 158 -7.55 12.54 8.57
N VAL A 159 -8.21 11.43 8.90
CA VAL A 159 -8.36 10.99 10.30
C VAL A 159 -7.20 10.09 10.72
N GLY A 160 -6.33 10.61 11.59
CA GLY A 160 -5.13 9.95 12.11
C GLY A 160 -3.88 10.22 11.26
N LEU A 161 -2.76 10.54 11.92
CA LEU A 161 -1.49 10.88 11.28
C LEU A 161 -0.41 9.81 11.55
N GLY A 162 -0.56 8.66 10.88
CA GLY A 162 0.37 7.53 10.90
C GLY A 162 0.91 7.18 9.50
N GLY A 163 1.19 5.90 9.25
CA GLY A 163 1.67 5.40 7.95
C GLY A 163 0.77 5.80 6.77
N LEU A 164 -0.50 5.40 6.77
CA LEU A 164 -1.43 5.80 5.70
C LEU A 164 -1.74 7.30 5.74
N GLY A 165 -1.95 7.85 6.95
CA GLY A 165 -2.36 9.24 7.14
C GLY A 165 -1.38 10.26 6.55
N HIS A 166 -0.06 10.08 6.75
CA HIS A 166 0.91 11.02 6.20
C HIS A 166 1.00 10.95 4.66
N VAL A 167 0.78 9.77 4.07
CA VAL A 167 0.70 9.59 2.62
C VAL A 167 -0.57 10.23 2.07
N ALA A 168 -1.70 10.13 2.77
CA ALA A 168 -2.95 10.81 2.43
C ALA A 168 -2.82 12.33 2.40
N VAL A 169 -2.10 12.91 3.37
CA VAL A 169 -1.79 14.34 3.34
C VAL A 169 -0.98 14.67 2.09
N LYS A 170 0.10 13.91 1.80
CA LYS A 170 0.95 14.14 0.63
C LYS A 170 0.18 14.06 -0.70
N PHE A 171 -0.64 13.03 -0.91
CA PHE A 171 -1.47 12.92 -2.12
C PHE A 171 -2.49 14.05 -2.20
N GLY A 172 -3.22 14.34 -1.12
CA GLY A 172 -4.19 15.43 -1.10
C GLY A 172 -3.57 16.78 -1.45
N LYS A 173 -2.37 17.08 -0.93
CA LYS A 173 -1.63 18.30 -1.27
C LYS A 173 -1.13 18.27 -2.72
N ALA A 174 -0.62 17.14 -3.21
CA ALA A 174 -0.16 17.00 -4.58
C ALA A 174 -1.28 17.20 -5.62
N PHE A 175 -2.52 16.80 -5.31
CA PHE A 175 -3.71 17.04 -6.14
C PHE A 175 -4.33 18.42 -5.94
N GLY A 176 -3.69 19.31 -5.16
CA GLY A 176 -4.14 20.69 -4.97
C GLY A 176 -5.37 20.84 -4.08
N HIS A 177 -5.62 19.89 -3.18
CA HIS A 177 -6.70 19.97 -2.21
C HIS A 177 -6.32 20.74 -0.95
N HIS A 178 -7.35 21.19 -0.24
CA HIS A 178 -7.25 21.66 1.14
C HIS A 178 -7.35 20.46 2.07
N VAL A 179 -6.31 20.18 2.83
CA VAL A 179 -6.19 18.99 3.69
C VAL A 179 -6.22 19.40 5.15
N THR A 180 -7.17 18.86 5.89
CA THR A 180 -7.29 19.01 7.34
C THR A 180 -6.99 17.68 8.02
N VAL A 181 -5.97 17.64 8.87
CA VAL A 181 -5.67 16.47 9.69
C VAL A 181 -6.54 16.48 10.95
N ILE A 182 -7.20 15.36 11.25
CA ILE A 182 -8.03 15.17 12.44
C ILE A 182 -7.32 14.13 13.31
N SER A 183 -6.93 14.49 14.53
CA SER A 183 -6.10 13.66 15.40
C SER A 183 -6.57 13.71 16.85
N THR A 184 -6.34 12.64 17.61
CA THR A 184 -6.51 12.64 19.07
C THR A 184 -5.31 13.27 19.79
N SER A 185 -4.15 13.37 19.13
CA SER A 185 -2.89 13.83 19.71
C SER A 185 -2.52 15.23 19.19
N PRO A 186 -2.62 16.28 20.03
CA PRO A 186 -2.24 17.65 19.65
C PRO A 186 -0.77 17.76 19.20
N SER A 187 0.12 16.91 19.72
CA SER A 187 1.54 16.87 19.36
C SER A 187 1.81 16.62 17.88
N LYS A 188 0.83 16.08 17.13
CA LYS A 188 0.94 15.84 15.69
C LYS A 188 0.71 17.08 14.82
N GLU A 189 0.27 18.20 15.39
CA GLU A 189 -0.03 19.42 14.64
C GLU A 189 1.19 19.98 13.92
N LYS A 190 2.33 20.07 14.62
CA LYS A 190 3.57 20.60 14.06
C LYS A 190 4.01 19.80 12.84
N GLU A 191 4.01 18.46 12.95
CA GLU A 191 4.33 17.56 11.85
C GLU A 191 3.35 17.70 10.68
N ALA A 192 2.04 17.74 10.97
CA ALA A 192 1.00 17.89 9.96
C ALA A 192 1.18 19.18 9.14
N ARG A 193 1.38 20.31 9.80
CA ARG A 193 1.43 21.62 9.14
C ARG A 193 2.79 21.90 8.51
N GLU A 194 3.87 21.80 9.29
CA GLU A 194 5.19 22.26 8.85
C GLU A 194 5.89 21.25 7.95
N ARG A 195 5.76 19.95 8.23
CA ARG A 195 6.47 18.91 7.47
C ARG A 195 5.65 18.34 6.32
N LEU A 196 4.34 18.17 6.51
CA LEU A 196 3.46 17.55 5.52
C LEU A 196 2.62 18.56 4.73
N GLY A 197 2.55 19.82 5.18
CA GLY A 197 1.85 20.89 4.46
C GLY A 197 0.32 20.84 4.59
N ALA A 198 -0.23 20.24 5.65
CA ALA A 198 -1.66 20.29 5.93
C ALA A 198 -2.12 21.72 6.20
N ASP A 199 -3.26 22.10 5.62
CA ASP A 199 -3.84 23.44 5.76
C ASP A 199 -4.58 23.60 7.09
N GLY A 200 -5.13 22.50 7.62
CA GLY A 200 -5.88 22.46 8.88
C GLY A 200 -5.42 21.34 9.82
N PHE A 201 -5.66 21.54 11.11
CA PHE A 201 -5.48 20.52 12.14
C PHE A 201 -6.62 20.63 13.16
N ILE A 202 -7.22 19.50 13.52
CA ILE A 202 -8.33 19.40 14.46
C ILE A 202 -7.99 18.33 15.51
N VAL A 203 -8.07 18.72 16.78
CA VAL A 203 -8.01 17.81 17.92
C VAL A 203 -9.41 17.23 18.14
N SER A 204 -9.59 15.94 17.86
CA SER A 204 -10.92 15.32 17.82
C SER A 204 -11.61 15.25 19.19
N SER A 205 -10.87 15.37 20.29
CA SER A 205 -11.40 15.44 21.65
C SER A 205 -11.83 16.85 22.07
N ASN A 206 -11.63 17.87 21.22
CA ASN A 206 -12.07 19.23 21.46
C ASN A 206 -13.40 19.48 20.70
N PRO A 207 -14.55 19.57 21.40
CA PRO A 207 -15.86 19.72 20.74
C PRO A 207 -15.94 20.97 19.86
N LYS A 208 -15.35 22.09 20.30
CA LYS A 208 -15.36 23.36 19.56
C LYS A 208 -14.61 23.25 18.23
N GLN A 209 -13.50 22.50 18.20
CA GLN A 209 -12.77 22.28 16.95
C GLN A 209 -13.52 21.30 16.02
N MET A 210 -14.24 20.33 16.59
CA MET A 210 -15.03 19.37 15.82
C MET A 210 -16.26 19.99 15.14
N GLU A 211 -16.79 21.11 15.62
CA GLU A 211 -17.86 21.86 14.93
C GLU A 211 -17.43 22.30 13.51
N VAL A 212 -16.13 22.52 13.29
CA VAL A 212 -15.57 22.92 11.98
C VAL A 212 -15.54 21.75 10.97
N CYS A 213 -15.55 20.48 11.44
CA CYS A 213 -15.54 19.30 10.56
C CYS A 213 -16.79 19.20 9.67
N ILE A 214 -17.90 19.85 10.04
CA ILE A 214 -19.17 19.81 9.30
C ILE A 214 -19.04 20.41 7.88
N TYR A 215 -17.98 21.20 7.62
CA TYR A 215 -17.74 21.86 6.33
C TYR A 215 -16.76 21.09 5.40
N LEU A 216 -16.42 19.84 5.73
CA LEU A 216 -15.58 18.99 4.88
C LEU A 216 -16.44 18.28 3.83
N ASN A 217 -16.06 18.41 2.56
CA ASN A 217 -16.80 17.79 1.45
C ASN A 217 -16.60 16.26 1.41
N THR A 218 -15.49 15.76 1.97
CA THR A 218 -15.17 14.33 2.03
C THR A 218 -14.29 14.04 3.25
N LEU A 219 -14.66 13.02 4.03
CA LEU A 219 -13.84 12.49 5.12
C LEU A 219 -13.16 11.21 4.63
N LEU A 220 -11.82 11.21 4.61
CA LEU A 220 -11.06 9.97 4.48
C LEU A 220 -11.05 9.32 5.86
N TYR A 221 -11.98 8.38 6.05
CA TYR A 221 -12.17 7.71 7.33
C TYR A 221 -10.99 6.81 7.67
N LYS A 222 -10.79 6.71 8.98
CA LYS A 222 -9.99 5.73 9.73
C LYS A 222 -9.92 4.37 8.99
N TRP A 223 -8.80 4.13 8.32
CA TRP A 223 -8.44 2.92 7.54
C TRP A 223 -8.28 1.63 8.37
N ARG A 224 -9.05 1.48 9.46
CA ARG A 224 -8.88 0.41 10.44
C ARG A 224 -9.46 -0.93 9.97
N TYR A 225 -10.13 -0.96 8.82
CA TYR A 225 -10.81 -2.16 8.30
C TYR A 225 -10.71 -2.34 6.79
N LEU A 226 -9.84 -1.62 6.06
CA LEU A 226 -9.69 -1.81 4.61
C LEU A 226 -8.72 -2.96 4.25
N PHE A 227 -8.33 -3.76 5.23
CA PHE A 227 -7.56 -4.98 5.05
C PHE A 227 -8.33 -6.12 5.72
N ILE A 228 -9.35 -6.60 5.02
CA ILE A 228 -9.83 -7.98 5.08
C ILE A 228 -9.99 -8.40 3.62
#